data_AF-A0A444KCJ4-F1
#
_entry.id   AF-A0A444KCJ4-F1
#
_cell.length_a   1.000
_cell.length_b   1.000
_cell.length_c   1.000
_cell.angle_alpha   90.00
_cell.angle_beta   90.00
_cell.angle_gamma   90.00
#
_symmetry.space_group_name_H-M   'P 1'
#
loop_
_entity.id
_entity.type
_entity.pdbx_description
1 polymer ?
#
loop_
_entity_poly.entity_id
_entity_poly.type
_entity_poly.pdbx_seq_one_letter_code
_entity_poly.pdbx_strand_id
1 'polypeptide(L)'
;MAEKASREASANLRSLTERRESLKVERTVENPGKNRIPDATYRAMHADLEAQLTAAQVTEREALAEWNSRKAAYHDHVRATLAADIDGLGALICNHLDQVMELLDIAAALGTGAREYRVEMPGLVSGAPAAKQLLQAAIDSTITKMISKGRRP
;
A
#
# COMPACT_ATOMS: atom_id res chain seq x y z
N MET A 1 -10.71 -13.36 -0.14
CA MET A 1 -12.02 -13.89 0.31
C MET A 1 -12.82 -12.84 1.08
N ALA A 2 -12.29 -12.24 2.15
CA ALA A 2 -13.01 -11.20 2.94
C ALA A 2 -13.44 -9.96 2.12
N GLU A 3 -12.61 -9.45 1.22
CA GLU A 3 -13.00 -8.34 0.34
C GLU A 3 -14.19 -8.68 -0.56
N LYS A 4 -14.18 -9.90 -1.13
CA LYS A 4 -15.28 -10.41 -1.96
C LYS A 4 -16.56 -10.54 -1.15
N ALA A 5 -16.48 -11.10 0.06
CA ALA A 5 -17.61 -11.22 0.98
C ALA A 5 -18.18 -9.84 1.37
N SER A 6 -17.33 -8.84 1.64
CA SER A 6 -17.78 -7.47 1.91
C SER A 6 -18.50 -6.86 0.69
N ARG A 7 -17.95 -7.02 -0.52
CA ARG A 7 -18.58 -6.53 -1.75
C ARG A 7 -19.93 -7.21 -2.00
N GLU A 8 -20.02 -8.51 -1.79
CA GLU A 8 -21.26 -9.29 -1.94
C GLU A 8 -22.31 -8.87 -0.90
N ALA A 9 -21.94 -8.68 0.37
CA ALA A 9 -22.85 -8.22 1.41
C ALA A 9 -23.40 -6.80 1.10
N SER A 10 -22.54 -5.86 0.69
CA SER A 10 -22.97 -4.52 0.29
C SER A 10 -23.81 -4.50 -1.00
N ALA A 11 -23.59 -5.44 -1.92
CA ALA A 11 -24.42 -5.59 -3.12
C ALA A 11 -25.80 -6.15 -2.77
N ASN A 12 -25.86 -7.14 -1.88
CA ASN A 12 -27.10 -7.71 -1.39
C ASN A 12 -27.95 -6.66 -0.65
N LEU A 13 -27.34 -5.89 0.27
CA LEU A 13 -28.04 -4.82 0.99
C LEU A 13 -28.61 -3.76 0.02
N ARG A 14 -27.85 -3.38 -1.01
CA ARG A 14 -28.32 -2.46 -2.05
C ARG A 14 -29.52 -3.02 -2.80
N SER A 15 -29.45 -4.28 -3.25
CA SER A 15 -30.55 -4.93 -3.97
C SER A 15 -31.83 -5.00 -3.12
N LEU A 16 -31.72 -5.36 -1.84
CA LEU A 16 -32.86 -5.38 -0.91
C LEU A 16 -33.44 -3.97 -0.67
N THR A 17 -32.58 -2.96 -0.61
CA THR A 17 -32.99 -1.56 -0.45
C THR A 17 -33.75 -1.08 -1.68
N GLU A 18 -33.24 -1.36 -2.88
CA GLU A 18 -33.90 -1.06 -4.16
C GLU A 18 -35.26 -1.76 -4.26
N ARG A 19 -35.34 -3.03 -3.85
CA ARG A 19 -36.59 -3.79 -3.82
C ARG A 19 -37.61 -3.22 -2.82
N ARG A 20 -37.17 -2.68 -1.68
CA ARG A 20 -38.05 -1.97 -0.74
C ARG A 20 -38.61 -0.70 -1.38
N GLU A 21 -37.78 0.09 -2.03
CA GLU A 21 -38.23 1.32 -2.70
C GLU A 21 -39.16 1.00 -3.88
N SER A 22 -38.90 -0.04 -4.66
CA SER A 22 -39.81 -0.47 -5.74
C SER A 22 -41.17 -0.90 -5.20
N LEU A 23 -41.21 -1.67 -4.10
CA LEU A 23 -42.44 -2.11 -3.45
C LEU A 23 -43.26 -0.92 -2.90
N LYS A 24 -42.61 0.12 -2.39
CA LYS A 24 -43.29 1.36 -1.99
C LYS A 24 -43.95 2.07 -3.18
N VAL A 25 -43.24 2.18 -4.30
CA VAL A 25 -43.76 2.80 -5.53
C VAL A 25 -44.94 2.02 -6.09
N GLU A 26 -44.85 0.68 -6.15
CA GLU A 26 -45.93 -0.18 -6.62
C GLU A 26 -47.21 -0.07 -5.78
N ARG A 27 -47.10 0.29 -4.50
CA ARG A 27 -48.27 0.54 -3.65
C ARG A 27 -48.95 1.88 -3.94
N THR A 28 -48.19 2.91 -4.31
CA THR A 28 -48.72 4.26 -4.50
C THR A 28 -49.18 4.55 -5.92
N VAL A 29 -48.69 3.80 -6.91
CA VAL A 29 -49.02 3.99 -8.32
C VAL A 29 -50.18 3.07 -8.73
N GLU A 30 -51.29 3.67 -9.17
CA GLU A 30 -52.42 2.94 -9.72
C GLU A 30 -52.11 2.56 -11.18
N ASN A 31 -51.88 1.26 -11.43
CA ASN A 31 -51.58 0.75 -12.77
C ASN A 31 -52.85 0.15 -13.40
N PRO A 32 -53.44 0.78 -14.42
CA PRO A 32 -54.70 0.31 -15.01
C PRO A 32 -54.58 -1.05 -15.73
N GLY A 33 -53.35 -1.52 -16.01
CA GLY A 33 -53.08 -2.82 -16.64
C GLY A 33 -52.69 -3.94 -15.68
N LYS A 34 -52.61 -3.68 -14.36
CA LYS A 34 -52.23 -4.71 -13.35
C LYS A 34 -53.14 -4.68 -12.14
N ASN A 35 -53.53 -5.86 -11.66
CA ASN A 35 -54.24 -5.98 -10.39
C ASN A 35 -53.35 -5.51 -9.25
N ARG A 36 -53.87 -4.58 -8.45
CA ARG A 36 -53.19 -4.08 -7.24
C ARG A 36 -52.95 -5.23 -6.27
N ILE A 37 -51.75 -5.29 -5.69
CA ILE A 37 -51.41 -6.27 -4.67
C ILE A 37 -52.35 -6.08 -3.47
N PRO A 38 -52.98 -7.14 -2.94
CA PRO A 38 -53.81 -7.03 -1.74
C PRO A 38 -53.01 -6.48 -0.56
N ASP A 39 -53.62 -5.57 0.20
CA ASP A 39 -52.94 -4.87 1.32
C ASP A 39 -52.36 -5.84 2.37
N ALA A 40 -53.02 -6.98 2.63
CA ALA A 40 -52.52 -8.00 3.55
C ALA A 40 -51.22 -8.65 3.03
N THR A 41 -51.18 -8.99 1.74
CA THR A 41 -49.99 -9.54 1.07
C THR A 41 -48.85 -8.53 1.05
N TYR A 42 -49.16 -7.25 0.79
CA TYR A 42 -48.17 -6.17 0.85
C TYR A 42 -47.55 -6.03 2.25
N ARG A 43 -48.36 -6.03 3.31
CA ARG A 43 -47.84 -5.92 4.69
C ARG A 43 -46.94 -7.10 5.05
N ALA A 44 -47.30 -8.31 4.65
CA ALA A 44 -46.48 -9.49 4.85
C ALA A 44 -45.13 -9.39 4.11
N MET A 45 -45.15 -8.99 2.83
CA MET A 45 -43.93 -8.78 2.03
C MET A 45 -43.05 -7.67 2.61
N HIS A 46 -43.64 -6.59 3.14
CA HIS A 46 -42.88 -5.52 3.77
C HIS A 46 -42.20 -5.96 5.06
N ALA A 47 -42.90 -6.71 5.92
CA ALA A 47 -42.34 -7.24 7.16
C ALA A 47 -41.18 -8.23 6.89
N ASP A 48 -41.34 -9.10 5.89
CA ASP A 48 -40.28 -10.01 5.43
C ASP A 48 -39.07 -9.25 4.87
N LEU A 49 -39.30 -8.21 4.05
CA LEU A 49 -38.22 -7.37 3.54
C LEU A 49 -37.49 -6.58 4.64
N GLU A 50 -38.19 -6.12 5.67
CA GLU A 50 -37.56 -5.47 6.84
C GLU A 50 -36.69 -6.46 7.63
N ALA A 51 -37.15 -7.69 7.82
CA ALA A 51 -36.36 -8.75 8.45
C ALA A 51 -35.10 -9.09 7.62
N GLN A 52 -35.23 -9.17 6.29
CA GLN A 52 -34.09 -9.41 5.39
C GLN A 52 -33.11 -8.23 5.37
N LEU A 53 -33.60 -6.99 5.38
CA LEU A 53 -32.75 -5.79 5.44
C LEU A 53 -31.97 -5.69 6.75
N THR A 54 -32.61 -5.97 7.88
CA THR A 54 -31.94 -5.95 9.18
C THR A 54 -30.85 -7.02 9.26
N ALA A 55 -31.14 -8.25 8.81
CA ALA A 55 -30.13 -9.30 8.70
C ALA A 55 -28.97 -8.91 7.76
N ALA A 56 -29.28 -8.38 6.57
CA ALA A 56 -28.27 -7.96 5.60
C ALA A 56 -27.38 -6.81 6.12
N GLN A 57 -27.92 -5.88 6.89
CA GLN A 57 -27.15 -4.81 7.54
C GLN A 57 -26.15 -5.36 8.57
N VAL A 58 -26.56 -6.38 9.35
CA VAL A 58 -25.66 -7.03 10.32
C VAL A 58 -24.52 -7.71 9.57
N THR A 59 -24.85 -8.51 8.54
CA THR A 59 -23.86 -9.21 7.72
C THR A 59 -22.90 -8.25 7.02
N GLU A 60 -23.39 -7.13 6.49
CA GLU A 60 -22.53 -6.10 5.88
C GLU A 60 -21.56 -5.50 6.89
N ARG A 61 -22.05 -5.13 8.08
CA ARG A 61 -21.20 -4.55 9.14
C ARG A 61 -20.11 -5.53 9.58
N GLU A 62 -20.45 -6.79 9.76
CA GLU A 62 -19.49 -7.84 10.14
C GLU A 62 -18.45 -8.06 9.04
N ALA A 63 -18.88 -8.18 7.78
CA ALA A 63 -17.97 -8.37 6.65
C ALA A 63 -17.04 -7.16 6.43
N LEU A 64 -17.54 -5.93 6.63
CA LEU A 64 -16.72 -4.72 6.59
C LEU A 64 -15.73 -4.65 7.75
N ALA A 65 -16.15 -5.00 8.96
CA ALA A 65 -15.27 -5.02 10.12
C ALA A 65 -14.14 -6.04 9.93
N GLU A 66 -14.45 -7.24 9.44
CA GLU A 66 -13.46 -8.27 9.13
C GLU A 66 -12.50 -7.81 8.02
N TRP A 67 -13.02 -7.25 6.93
CA TRP A 67 -12.19 -6.74 5.84
C TRP A 67 -11.24 -5.64 6.31
N ASN A 68 -11.75 -4.67 7.06
CA ASN A 68 -10.95 -3.56 7.58
C ASN A 68 -9.88 -4.05 8.57
N SER A 69 -10.22 -5.01 9.44
CA SER A 69 -9.27 -5.62 10.36
C SER A 69 -8.12 -6.31 9.61
N ARG A 70 -8.44 -7.14 8.59
CA ARG A 70 -7.42 -7.81 7.78
C ARG A 70 -6.58 -6.82 6.97
N LYS A 71 -7.21 -5.77 6.44
CA LYS A 71 -6.53 -4.71 5.71
C LYS A 71 -5.55 -3.94 6.60
N ALA A 72 -5.96 -3.60 7.82
CA ALA A 72 -5.09 -2.95 8.81
C ALA A 72 -3.91 -3.86 9.17
N ALA A 73 -4.16 -5.12 9.51
CA ALA A 73 -3.11 -6.09 9.83
C ALA A 73 -2.12 -6.29 8.67
N TYR A 74 -2.61 -6.33 7.43
CA TYR A 74 -1.76 -6.39 6.24
C TYR A 74 -0.90 -5.13 6.09
N HIS A 75 -1.49 -3.94 6.23
CA HIS A 75 -0.74 -2.68 6.16
C HIS A 75 0.33 -2.60 7.24
N ASP A 76 0.01 -3.00 8.48
CA ASP A 76 0.96 -2.99 9.59
C ASP A 76 2.09 -3.99 9.35
N HIS A 77 1.76 -5.21 8.87
CA HIS A 77 2.78 -6.20 8.54
C HIS A 77 3.69 -5.73 7.41
N VAL A 78 3.13 -5.25 6.29
CA VAL A 78 3.90 -4.75 5.15
C VAL A 78 4.76 -3.56 5.58
N ARG A 79 4.21 -2.65 6.38
CA ARG A 79 4.96 -1.50 6.90
C ARG A 79 6.13 -1.94 7.78
N ALA A 80 5.92 -2.87 8.70
CA ALA A 80 6.96 -3.38 9.58
C ALA A 80 8.05 -4.12 8.80
N THR A 81 7.66 -5.01 7.88
CA THR A 81 8.61 -5.78 7.05
C THR A 81 9.40 -4.87 6.12
N LEU A 82 8.73 -3.97 5.38
CA LEU A 82 9.41 -3.04 4.48
C LEU A 82 10.33 -2.07 5.23
N ALA A 83 9.93 -1.58 6.40
CA ALA A 83 10.80 -0.73 7.22
C ALA A 83 12.07 -1.48 7.64
N ALA A 84 11.93 -2.73 8.09
CA ALA A 84 13.06 -3.58 8.46
C ALA A 84 13.98 -3.86 7.25
N ASP A 85 13.41 -4.15 6.08
CA ASP A 85 14.18 -4.38 4.85
C ASP A 85 14.93 -3.11 4.39
N ILE A 86 14.28 -1.95 4.46
CA ILE A 86 14.90 -0.65 4.11
C ILE A 86 16.04 -0.34 5.06
N ASP A 87 15.88 -0.63 6.35
CA ASP A 87 16.94 -0.43 7.34
C ASP A 87 18.10 -1.40 7.15
N GLY A 88 17.81 -2.68 6.93
CA GLY A 88 18.83 -3.70 6.70
C GLY A 88 19.61 -3.47 5.42
N LEU A 89 18.93 -3.27 4.29
CA LEU A 89 19.57 -2.99 3.00
C LEU A 89 20.26 -1.63 3.00
N GLY A 90 19.66 -0.61 3.64
CA GLY A 90 20.28 0.70 3.82
C GLY A 90 21.61 0.61 4.56
N ALA A 91 21.66 -0.15 5.66
CA ALA A 91 22.89 -0.38 6.42
C ALA A 91 23.96 -1.11 5.59
N LEU A 92 23.58 -2.13 4.81
CA LEU A 92 24.51 -2.85 3.92
C LEU A 92 25.08 -1.93 2.83
N ILE A 93 24.23 -1.11 2.21
CA ILE A 93 24.67 -0.14 1.20
C ILE A 93 25.65 0.86 1.80
N CYS A 94 25.33 1.45 2.97
CA CYS A 94 26.21 2.39 3.65
C CYS A 94 27.58 1.75 3.98
N ASN A 95 27.59 0.55 4.55
CA ASN A 95 28.84 -0.16 4.86
C ASN A 95 29.68 -0.41 3.59
N HIS A 96 29.04 -0.83 2.50
CA HIS A 96 29.76 -1.05 1.25
C HIS A 96 30.33 0.26 0.66
N LEU A 97 29.59 1.37 0.77
CA LEU A 97 30.06 2.68 0.33
C LEU A 97 31.25 3.17 1.17
N ASP A 98 31.22 2.96 2.48
CA ASP A 98 32.33 3.30 3.37
C ASP A 98 33.60 2.52 2.99
N GLN A 99 33.47 1.22 2.70
CA GLN A 99 34.58 0.39 2.20
C GLN A 99 35.14 0.90 0.87
N VAL A 100 34.27 1.29 -0.07
CA VAL A 100 34.71 1.85 -1.36
C VAL A 100 35.41 3.20 -1.17
N MET A 101 34.91 4.05 -0.29
CA MET A 101 35.53 5.34 0.03
C MET A 101 36.91 5.17 0.66
N GLU A 102 37.08 4.19 1.55
CA GLU A 102 38.37 3.84 2.13
C GLU A 102 39.36 3.36 1.05
N LEU A 103 38.93 2.50 0.13
CA LEU A 103 39.76 2.05 -0.99
C LEU A 103 40.17 3.20 -1.92
N LEU A 104 39.27 4.15 -2.17
CA LEU A 104 39.58 5.35 -2.95
C LEU A 104 40.57 6.27 -2.23
N ASP A 105 40.52 6.34 -0.90
CA ASP A 105 41.50 7.07 -0.09
C ASP A 105 42.88 6.43 -0.12
N ILE A 106 42.94 5.09 0.01
CA ILE A 106 44.18 4.33 -0.15
C ILE A 106 44.76 4.55 -1.56
N ALA A 107 43.93 4.48 -2.61
CA ALA A 107 44.36 4.72 -3.98
C ALA A 107 44.85 6.16 -4.19
N ALA A 108 44.17 7.16 -3.63
CA ALA A 108 44.62 8.55 -3.69
C ALA A 108 45.99 8.74 -3.02
N ALA A 109 46.19 8.19 -1.83
CA ALA A 109 47.46 8.24 -1.09
C ALA A 109 48.60 7.51 -1.83
N LEU A 110 48.29 6.37 -2.44
CA LEU A 110 49.24 5.63 -3.27
C LEU A 110 49.63 6.44 -4.52
N GLY A 111 48.67 7.11 -5.15
CA GLY A 111 48.89 7.99 -6.29
C GLY A 111 49.75 9.21 -5.94
N THR A 112 49.58 9.80 -4.76
CA THR A 112 50.44 10.91 -4.30
C THR A 112 51.86 10.44 -4.05
N GLY A 113 52.05 9.31 -3.35
CA GLY A 113 53.38 8.75 -3.11
C GLY A 113 54.09 8.38 -4.42
N ALA A 114 53.41 7.72 -5.35
CA ALA A 114 54.00 7.37 -6.65
C ALA A 114 54.46 8.60 -7.46
N ARG A 115 53.73 9.72 -7.40
CA ARG A 115 54.16 10.99 -8.03
C ARG A 115 55.44 11.54 -7.41
N GLU A 116 55.60 11.45 -6.09
CA GLU A 116 56.83 11.85 -5.40
C GLU A 116 58.03 11.03 -5.89
N TYR A 117 57.83 9.73 -6.15
CA TYR A 117 58.85 8.83 -6.69
C TYR A 117 58.90 8.77 -8.23
N ARG A 118 58.13 9.62 -8.93
CA ARG A 118 58.02 9.66 -10.41
C ARG A 118 57.66 8.31 -11.05
N VAL A 119 56.86 7.51 -10.37
CA VAL A 119 56.34 6.23 -10.86
C VAL A 119 54.98 6.48 -11.52
N GLU A 120 54.80 5.97 -12.74
CA GLU A 120 53.50 6.00 -13.41
C GLU A 120 52.52 5.03 -12.76
N MET A 121 51.33 5.51 -12.42
CA MET A 121 50.29 4.72 -11.79
C MET A 121 49.16 4.38 -12.76
N PRO A 122 48.49 3.22 -12.57
CA PRO A 122 47.31 2.87 -13.34
C PRO A 122 46.23 3.96 -13.27
N GLY A 123 45.46 4.11 -14.36
CA GLY A 123 44.38 5.10 -14.47
C GLY A 123 43.34 5.04 -13.33
N LEU A 124 43.15 3.85 -12.76
CA LEU A 124 42.25 3.60 -11.65
C LEU A 124 42.72 4.27 -10.34
N VAL A 125 44.04 4.35 -10.13
CA VAL A 125 44.67 5.01 -8.97
C VAL A 125 44.72 6.53 -9.19
N SER A 126 45.09 6.96 -10.40
CA SER A 126 45.18 8.40 -10.70
C SER A 126 43.80 9.09 -10.76
N GLY A 127 42.74 8.36 -11.11
CA GLY A 127 41.35 8.83 -11.11
C GLY A 127 40.63 8.75 -9.76
N ALA A 128 41.23 8.14 -8.74
CA ALA A 128 40.59 7.92 -7.43
C ALA A 128 40.04 9.21 -6.77
N PRO A 129 40.73 10.38 -6.80
CA PRO A 129 40.20 11.61 -6.21
C PRO A 129 38.90 12.09 -6.88
N ALA A 130 38.81 11.97 -8.21
CA ALA A 130 37.61 12.35 -8.95
C ALA A 130 36.45 11.38 -8.69
N ALA A 131 36.76 10.07 -8.66
CA ALA A 131 35.79 9.04 -8.31
C ALA A 131 35.23 9.24 -6.89
N LYS A 132 36.07 9.61 -5.92
CA LYS A 132 35.66 9.92 -4.55
C LYS A 132 34.66 11.07 -4.50
N GLN A 133 34.93 12.17 -5.20
CA GLN A 133 34.03 13.33 -5.23
C GLN A 133 32.67 12.99 -5.86
N LEU A 134 32.67 12.23 -6.95
CA LEU A 134 31.44 11.78 -7.61
C LEU A 134 30.62 10.86 -6.70
N LEU A 135 31.28 9.92 -6.04
CA LEU A 135 30.62 9.00 -5.11
C LEU A 135 30.01 9.75 -3.93
N GLN A 136 30.76 10.66 -3.31
CA GLN A 136 30.26 11.50 -2.21
C GLN A 136 29.02 12.31 -2.63
N ALA A 137 29.05 12.93 -3.81
CA ALA A 137 27.90 13.68 -4.33
C ALA A 137 26.68 12.77 -4.58
N ALA A 138 26.88 11.53 -5.02
CA ALA A 138 25.79 10.55 -5.21
C ALA A 138 25.19 10.09 -3.86
N ILE A 139 26.04 9.89 -2.84
CA ILE A 139 25.62 9.54 -1.48
C ILE A 139 24.73 10.64 -0.89
N ASP A 140 25.19 11.88 -0.94
CA ASP A 140 24.51 13.03 -0.34
C ASP A 140 23.21 13.37 -1.08
N SER A 141 23.21 13.25 -2.41
CA SER A 141 22.08 13.67 -3.24
C SER A 141 20.97 12.63 -3.33
N THR A 142 21.32 11.34 -3.39
CA THR A 142 20.43 10.27 -3.85
C THR A 142 20.28 9.17 -2.81
N ILE A 143 21.38 8.57 -2.37
CA ILE A 143 21.34 7.39 -1.49
C ILE A 143 20.74 7.73 -0.13
N THR A 144 21.21 8.82 0.49
CA THR A 144 20.68 9.31 1.77
C THR A 144 19.19 9.68 1.67
N LYS A 145 18.75 10.24 0.53
CA LYS A 145 17.34 10.57 0.29
C LYS A 145 16.48 9.33 0.09
N MET A 146 16.98 8.30 -0.57
CA MET A 146 16.26 7.05 -0.78
C MET A 146 16.04 6.32 0.55
N ILE A 147 17.08 6.19 1.38
CA ILE A 147 16.98 5.56 2.71
C ILE A 147 16.04 6.35 3.63
N SER A 148 16.16 7.69 3.67
CA SER A 148 15.30 8.52 4.51
C SER A 148 13.83 8.58 4.06
N LYS A 149 13.55 8.55 2.75
CA LYS A 149 12.17 8.44 2.24
C LYS A 149 11.54 7.11 2.60
N GLY A 150 12.31 6.03 2.53
CA GLY A 150 11.86 4.69 2.92
C GLY A 150 11.51 4.56 4.40
N ARG A 151 12.12 5.38 5.25
CA ARG A 151 11.88 5.43 6.71
C ARG A 151 10.68 6.28 7.15
N ARG A 152 10.02 7.01 6.24
CA ARG A 152 8.92 7.92 6.66
C ARG A 152 7.71 7.10 7.15
N PRO A 153 7.13 7.47 8.31
CA PRO A 153 5.97 6.80 8.87
C PRO A 153 4.67 7.03 8.07
#